data_AF-A0A7Y8J3E8-F1
#
_entry.id   AF-A0A7Y8J3E8-F1
#
_cell.length_a   1.000
_cell.length_b   1.000
_cell.length_c   1.000
_cell.angle_alpha   90.00
_cell.angle_beta   90.00
_cell.angle_gamma   90.00
#
_symmetry.space_group_name_H-M   'P 1'
#
loop_
_entity.id
_entity.type
_entity.pdbx_description
1 polymer ?
#
loop_
_entity_poly.entity_id
_entity_poly.type
_entity_poly.pdbx_seq_one_letter_code
_entity_poly.pdbx_strand_id
1 'polypeptide(L)'
;MHAGIFDAGIGHVIISRRVGPQIAVGLFLVDVYCLGVKDAAAGFRTPAEYAALIERFRENEDLVEIEPACARKLVESAVAYARDPGLSPHKDCFEAAPLFGDIDPGGCPRDFEFGKDGKPLYISGPFEPEGRINMILGKLDEACGPDGYHFMIPEPGFETGEESEWMDEEDVFEDEDLEEDFNEELPDEDE
;
A
#
# COMPACT_ATOMS: atom_id res chain seq x y z
N MET A 1 2.76 -10.75 -0.85
CA MET A 1 1.33 -10.47 -1.16
C MET A 1 0.53 -10.84 0.07
N HIS A 2 -0.49 -10.08 0.44
CA HIS A 2 -1.45 -10.51 1.46
C HIS A 2 -2.13 -11.84 1.06
N ALA A 3 -2.05 -12.86 1.92
CA ALA A 3 -2.57 -14.20 1.65
C ALA A 3 -4.08 -14.23 1.45
N GLY A 4 -4.82 -13.42 2.21
CA GLY A 4 -6.28 -13.35 2.21
C GLY A 4 -6.87 -12.34 1.24
N ILE A 5 -6.10 -11.84 0.26
CA ILE A 5 -6.53 -10.70 -0.59
C ILE A 5 -7.87 -10.92 -1.31
N PHE A 6 -8.20 -12.15 -1.69
CA PHE A 6 -9.47 -12.49 -2.36
C PHE A 6 -10.64 -12.66 -1.39
N ASP A 7 -10.38 -12.93 -0.12
CA ASP A 7 -11.41 -13.00 0.92
C ASP A 7 -11.70 -11.61 1.50
N ALA A 8 -10.64 -10.86 1.81
CA ALA A 8 -10.71 -9.49 2.31
C ALA A 8 -11.14 -8.48 1.22
N GLY A 9 -10.88 -8.80 -0.05
CA GLY A 9 -11.14 -7.91 -1.19
C GLY A 9 -10.06 -6.87 -1.44
N ILE A 10 -9.14 -6.67 -0.49
CA ILE A 10 -8.07 -5.70 -0.57
C ILE A 10 -6.82 -6.23 0.15
N GLY A 11 -5.63 -5.84 -0.31
CA GLY A 11 -4.37 -6.17 0.38
C GLY A 11 -3.14 -5.77 -0.41
N HIS A 12 -1.97 -5.84 0.22
CA HIS A 12 -0.74 -5.39 -0.42
C HIS A 12 -0.10 -6.45 -1.32
N VAL A 13 0.32 -6.00 -2.51
CA VAL A 13 1.30 -6.68 -3.36
C VAL A 13 2.61 -5.87 -3.29
N ILE A 14 3.69 -6.54 -2.94
CA ILE A 14 5.01 -5.94 -2.77
C ILE A 14 5.96 -6.59 -3.75
N ILE A 15 6.66 -5.79 -4.54
CA ILE A 15 7.76 -6.21 -5.41
C ILE A 15 9.04 -5.53 -4.95
N SER A 16 10.15 -6.25 -4.94
CA SER A 16 11.45 -5.68 -4.60
C SER A 16 12.53 -6.19 -5.55
N ARG A 17 13.55 -5.36 -5.77
CA ARG A 17 14.70 -5.70 -6.61
C ARG A 17 15.96 -5.13 -5.98
N ARG A 18 17.01 -5.95 -5.88
CA ARG A 18 18.32 -5.48 -5.41
C ARG A 18 18.98 -4.61 -6.47
N VAL A 19 19.42 -3.42 -6.10
CA VAL A 19 20.10 -2.44 -6.95
C VAL A 19 21.37 -2.00 -6.25
N GLY A 20 22.47 -2.72 -6.48
CA GLY A 20 23.74 -2.51 -5.78
C GLY A 20 23.58 -2.71 -4.26
N PRO A 21 23.89 -1.69 -3.42
CA PRO A 21 23.74 -1.78 -1.97
C PRO A 21 22.29 -1.55 -1.49
N GLN A 22 21.42 -0.99 -2.34
CA GLN A 22 20.04 -0.68 -2.00
C GLN A 22 19.06 -1.72 -2.55
N ILE A 23 17.82 -1.64 -2.09
CA ILE A 23 16.67 -2.42 -2.56
C ILE A 23 15.64 -1.42 -3.08
N ALA A 24 15.31 -1.50 -4.35
CA ALA A 24 14.14 -0.82 -4.90
C ALA A 24 12.89 -1.60 -4.51
N VAL A 25 11.87 -0.91 -4.01
CA VAL A 25 10.61 -1.50 -3.53
C VAL A 25 9.44 -0.79 -4.20
N GLY A 26 8.46 -1.57 -4.63
CA GLY A 26 7.16 -1.11 -5.11
C GLY A 26 6.08 -1.75 -4.25
N LEU A 27 5.18 -0.91 -3.73
CA LEU A 27 4.06 -1.27 -2.88
C LEU A 27 2.79 -0.96 -3.66
N PHE A 28 1.87 -1.90 -3.74
CA PHE A 28 0.57 -1.73 -4.39
C PHE A 28 -0.51 -2.20 -3.44
N LEU A 29 -1.40 -1.30 -3.04
CA LEU A 29 -2.63 -1.66 -2.36
C LEU A 29 -3.66 -2.04 -3.42
N VAL A 30 -3.90 -3.33 -3.57
CA VAL A 30 -4.74 -3.88 -4.64
C VAL A 30 -6.11 -4.21 -4.05
N ASP A 31 -7.15 -3.57 -4.58
CA ASP A 31 -8.56 -3.87 -4.39
C ASP A 31 -9.02 -4.78 -5.55
N VAL A 32 -9.23 -6.06 -5.21
CA VAL A 32 -9.65 -7.08 -6.18
C VAL A 32 -11.18 -7.12 -6.35
N TYR A 33 -11.93 -6.39 -5.53
CA TYR A 33 -13.39 -6.34 -5.61
C TYR A 33 -13.91 -5.26 -6.57
N CYS A 34 -13.20 -4.14 -6.74
CA CYS A 34 -13.68 -3.05 -7.58
C CYS A 34 -12.59 -2.13 -8.14
N LEU A 35 -11.78 -1.53 -7.27
CA LEU A 35 -11.01 -0.32 -7.64
C LEU A 35 -9.70 -0.61 -8.39
N GLY A 36 -9.25 -1.87 -8.42
CA GLY A 36 -7.95 -2.21 -8.98
C GLY A 36 -6.84 -1.76 -8.04
N VAL A 37 -5.86 -0.99 -8.51
CA VAL A 37 -4.82 -0.43 -7.61
C VAL A 37 -5.37 0.83 -6.94
N LYS A 38 -5.73 0.71 -5.65
CA LYS A 38 -6.31 1.79 -4.85
C LYS A 38 -5.27 2.80 -4.39
N ASP A 39 -4.08 2.33 -4.06
CA ASP A 39 -2.92 3.14 -3.70
C ASP A 39 -1.62 2.44 -4.10
N ALA A 40 -0.53 3.19 -4.25
CA ALA A 40 0.79 2.65 -4.55
C ALA A 40 1.91 3.59 -4.08
N ALA A 41 3.07 3.01 -3.81
CA ALA A 41 4.28 3.76 -3.48
C ALA A 41 5.52 3.05 -4.03
N ALA A 42 6.57 3.81 -4.32
CA ALA A 42 7.86 3.26 -4.71
C ALA A 42 9.02 3.99 -4.03
N GLY A 43 10.13 3.30 -3.85
CA GLY A 43 11.33 3.92 -3.30
C GLY A 43 12.51 2.99 -3.14
N PHE A 44 13.65 3.56 -2.80
CA PHE A 44 14.85 2.81 -2.43
C PHE A 44 14.95 2.68 -0.92
N ARG A 45 15.43 1.53 -0.45
CA ARG A 45 15.64 1.21 0.95
C ARG A 45 17.01 0.57 1.13
N THR A 46 17.65 0.80 2.27
CA THR A 46 18.74 -0.06 2.73
C THR A 46 18.19 -1.46 3.06
N PRO A 47 19.04 -2.50 3.15
CA PRO A 47 18.59 -3.83 3.55
C PRO A 47 17.90 -3.86 4.93
N ALA A 48 18.36 -3.04 5.88
CA ALA A 48 17.76 -2.93 7.21
C ALA A 48 16.39 -2.25 7.17
N GLU A 49 16.26 -1.15 6.44
CA GLU A 49 14.98 -0.46 6.24
C GLU A 49 13.96 -1.34 5.51
N TYR A 50 14.41 -2.12 4.51
CA TYR A 50 13.54 -3.07 3.81
C TYR A 50 13.03 -4.17 4.75
N ALA A 51 13.91 -4.74 5.59
CA ALA A 51 13.50 -5.74 6.56
C ALA A 51 12.46 -5.17 7.54
N ALA A 52 12.71 -3.98 8.10
CA ALA A 52 11.76 -3.30 8.99
C ALA A 52 10.42 -2.99 8.30
N LEU A 53 10.45 -2.57 7.03
CA LEU A 53 9.23 -2.35 6.24
C LEU A 53 8.41 -3.63 6.10
N ILE A 54 9.04 -4.76 5.78
CA ILE A 54 8.34 -6.04 5.62
C ILE A 54 7.75 -6.52 6.96
N GLU A 55 8.46 -6.34 8.07
CA GLU A 55 7.92 -6.69 9.40
C GLU A 55 6.68 -5.85 9.76
N ARG A 56 6.68 -4.53 9.50
CA ARG A 56 5.49 -3.68 9.70
C ARG A 56 4.28 -4.13 8.90
N PHE A 57 4.48 -4.60 7.67
CA PHE A 57 3.38 -5.19 6.90
C PHE A 57 2.90 -6.51 7.52
N ARG A 58 3.80 -7.34 8.04
CA ARG A 58 3.45 -8.61 8.70
C ARG A 58 2.67 -8.43 10.01
N GLU A 59 2.78 -7.28 10.66
CA GLU A 59 1.98 -6.95 11.85
C GLU A 59 0.49 -6.77 11.53
N ASN A 60 0.16 -6.37 10.30
CA ASN A 60 -1.20 -6.03 9.88
C ASN A 60 -1.77 -7.00 8.82
N GLU A 61 -0.91 -7.65 8.04
CA GLU A 61 -1.29 -8.54 6.95
C GLU A 61 -0.45 -9.82 6.96
N ASP A 62 -1.13 -10.96 6.77
CA ASP A 62 -0.44 -12.22 6.50
C ASP A 62 0.23 -12.17 5.13
N LEU A 63 1.53 -11.85 5.10
CA LEU A 63 2.29 -11.79 3.86
C LEU A 63 2.85 -13.15 3.46
N VAL A 64 2.52 -13.57 2.24
CA VAL A 64 3.09 -14.75 1.57
C VAL A 64 3.93 -14.35 0.36
N GLU A 65 4.98 -15.13 0.11
CA GLU A 65 5.74 -15.03 -1.13
C GLU A 65 4.92 -15.61 -2.29
N ILE A 66 5.04 -14.97 -3.45
CA ILE A 66 4.41 -15.42 -4.69
C ILE A 66 5.40 -15.24 -5.83
N GLU A 67 5.22 -16.02 -6.88
CA GLU A 67 5.99 -15.86 -8.12
C GLU A 67 5.86 -14.41 -8.66
N PRO A 68 6.98 -13.75 -9.04
CA PRO A 68 6.94 -12.37 -9.54
C PRO A 68 6.01 -12.19 -10.74
N ALA A 69 5.96 -13.18 -11.65
CA ALA A 69 5.02 -13.19 -12.77
C ALA A 69 3.56 -13.12 -12.31
N CYS A 70 3.22 -13.81 -11.22
CA CYS A 70 1.88 -13.76 -10.64
C CYS A 70 1.60 -12.46 -9.90
N ALA A 71 2.60 -11.85 -9.26
CA ALA A 71 2.45 -10.52 -8.67
C ALA A 71 2.10 -9.48 -9.74
N ARG A 72 2.85 -9.50 -10.85
CA ARG A 72 2.58 -8.64 -12.01
C ARG A 72 1.21 -8.91 -12.62
N LYS A 73 0.89 -10.18 -12.92
CA LYS A 73 -0.42 -10.56 -13.49
C LYS A 73 -1.56 -10.11 -12.59
N LEU A 74 -1.46 -10.27 -11.27
CA LEU A 74 -2.48 -9.83 -10.32
C LEU A 74 -2.70 -8.32 -10.39
N VAL A 75 -1.64 -7.52 -10.27
CA VAL A 75 -1.73 -6.05 -10.32
C VAL A 75 -2.30 -5.58 -11.65
N GLU A 76 -1.77 -6.08 -12.77
CA GLU A 76 -2.24 -5.68 -14.11
C GLU A 76 -3.69 -6.12 -14.37
N SER A 77 -4.08 -7.31 -13.90
CA SER A 77 -5.46 -7.80 -14.06
C SER A 77 -6.45 -7.04 -13.18
N ALA A 78 -6.06 -6.63 -11.98
CA ALA A 78 -6.87 -5.78 -11.11
C ALA A 78 -7.10 -4.40 -11.75
N VAL A 79 -6.04 -3.81 -12.34
CA VAL A 79 -6.14 -2.56 -13.11
C VAL A 79 -7.06 -2.74 -14.32
N ALA A 80 -6.94 -3.87 -15.04
CA ALA A 80 -7.81 -4.14 -16.19
C ALA A 80 -9.28 -4.28 -15.78
N TYR A 81 -9.56 -5.02 -14.70
CA TYR A 81 -10.91 -5.18 -14.17
C TYR A 81 -11.56 -3.84 -13.80
N ALA A 82 -10.82 -2.94 -13.12
CA ALA A 82 -11.33 -1.62 -12.75
C ALA A 82 -11.58 -0.69 -13.96
N ARG A 83 -10.91 -0.92 -15.09
CA ARG A 83 -11.11 -0.11 -16.30
C ARG A 83 -12.43 -0.37 -17.00
N ASP A 84 -13.04 -1.54 -16.81
CA ASP A 84 -14.33 -1.87 -17.44
C ASP A 84 -15.45 -0.89 -17.03
N PRO A 85 -15.62 -0.54 -15.73
CA PRO A 85 -16.50 0.56 -15.33
C PRO A 85 -15.87 1.96 -15.50
N GLY A 86 -14.72 2.07 -16.16
CA GLY A 86 -14.04 3.35 -16.39
C GLY A 86 -13.29 3.89 -15.16
N LEU A 87 -12.97 3.07 -14.17
CA LEU A 87 -12.12 3.45 -13.05
C LEU A 87 -10.64 3.37 -13.46
N SER A 88 -9.85 4.29 -12.91
CA SER A 88 -8.41 4.36 -13.15
C SER A 88 -7.66 3.98 -11.88
N PRO A 89 -6.52 3.29 -11.98
CA PRO A 89 -5.68 3.04 -10.83
C PRO A 89 -5.17 4.35 -10.22
N HIS A 90 -4.72 4.29 -8.97
CA HIS A 90 -4.05 5.40 -8.33
C HIS A 90 -2.88 5.91 -9.19
N LYS A 91 -2.67 7.22 -9.22
CA LYS A 91 -1.64 7.85 -10.07
C LYS A 91 -0.23 7.34 -9.74
N ASP A 92 0.03 7.03 -8.47
CA ASP A 92 1.35 6.57 -8.01
C ASP A 92 1.63 5.12 -8.46
N CYS A 93 0.62 4.40 -8.96
CA CYS A 93 0.80 3.12 -9.61
C CYS A 93 1.74 3.23 -10.82
N PHE A 94 1.75 4.37 -11.53
CA PHE A 94 2.63 4.59 -12.67
C PHE A 94 4.10 4.76 -12.26
N GLU A 95 4.37 5.19 -11.04
CA GLU A 95 5.72 5.30 -10.49
C GLU A 95 6.25 3.94 -10.01
N ALA A 96 5.37 3.10 -9.43
CA ALA A 96 5.74 1.78 -8.93
C ALA A 96 5.77 0.68 -10.00
N ALA A 97 4.89 0.73 -11.01
CA ALA A 97 4.78 -0.30 -12.05
C ALA A 97 6.10 -0.61 -12.81
N PRO A 98 6.99 0.36 -13.10
CA PRO A 98 8.28 0.09 -13.72
C PRO A 98 9.16 -0.92 -12.97
N LEU A 99 8.97 -1.14 -11.66
CA LEU A 99 9.72 -2.15 -10.92
C LEU A 99 9.44 -3.59 -11.38
N PHE A 100 8.29 -3.86 -12.00
CA PHE A 100 8.02 -5.16 -12.63
C PHE A 100 8.94 -5.41 -13.83
N GLY A 101 9.43 -4.34 -14.50
CA GLY A 101 10.39 -4.43 -15.58
C GLY A 101 10.00 -5.41 -16.69
N ASP A 102 10.86 -6.39 -16.91
CA ASP A 102 10.81 -7.43 -17.95
C ASP A 102 10.10 -8.72 -17.52
N ILE A 103 9.55 -8.78 -16.30
CA ILE A 103 8.81 -9.95 -15.81
C ILE A 103 7.61 -10.22 -16.73
N ASP A 104 7.55 -11.38 -17.37
CA ASP A 104 6.39 -11.74 -18.20
C ASP A 104 5.20 -12.17 -17.31
N PRO A 105 4.06 -11.44 -17.31
CA PRO A 105 2.87 -11.84 -16.56
C PRO A 105 2.24 -13.13 -17.10
N GLY A 106 2.49 -13.48 -18.37
CA GLY A 106 2.07 -14.75 -18.99
C GLY A 106 2.72 -15.99 -18.37
N GLY A 107 3.83 -15.81 -17.63
CA GLY A 107 4.47 -16.87 -16.86
C GLY A 107 3.69 -17.31 -15.61
N CYS A 108 2.64 -16.58 -15.20
CA CYS A 108 1.81 -16.98 -14.07
C CYS A 108 0.74 -18.01 -14.50
N PRO A 109 0.75 -19.24 -13.93
CA PRO A 109 -0.23 -20.28 -14.28
C PRO A 109 -1.60 -20.08 -13.61
N ARG A 110 -1.73 -19.12 -12.70
CA ARG A 110 -2.97 -18.86 -11.94
C ARG A 110 -3.84 -17.86 -12.68
N ASP A 111 -5.13 -18.12 -12.72
CA ASP A 111 -6.13 -17.13 -13.05
C ASP A 111 -6.71 -16.53 -11.78
N PHE A 112 -7.05 -15.24 -11.85
CA PHE A 112 -7.57 -14.49 -10.72
C PHE A 112 -9.00 -14.07 -11.02
N GLU A 113 -9.89 -14.31 -10.07
CA GLU A 113 -11.27 -13.85 -10.13
C GLU A 113 -11.38 -12.52 -9.38
N PHE A 114 -12.07 -11.56 -9.99
CA PHE A 114 -12.26 -10.23 -9.47
C PHE A 114 -13.76 -9.98 -9.21
N GLY A 115 -14.04 -9.02 -8.34
CA GLY A 115 -15.38 -8.78 -7.83
C GLY A 115 -15.75 -9.68 -6.66
N LYS A 116 -16.95 -9.47 -6.15
CA LYS A 116 -17.58 -10.26 -5.10
C LYS A 116 -18.92 -10.76 -5.62
N ASP A 117 -19.15 -12.07 -5.54
CA ASP A 117 -20.37 -12.73 -6.02
C ASP A 117 -20.70 -12.41 -7.49
N GLY A 118 -19.66 -12.26 -8.31
CA GLY A 118 -19.75 -11.96 -9.74
C GLY A 118 -20.02 -10.50 -10.08
N LYS A 119 -19.94 -9.57 -9.12
CA LYS A 119 -20.17 -8.13 -9.31
C LYS A 119 -19.04 -7.29 -8.71
N PRO A 120 -18.83 -6.06 -9.18
CA PRO A 120 -18.01 -5.11 -8.44
C PRO A 120 -18.58 -4.86 -7.05
N LEU A 121 -17.74 -4.89 -6.02
CA LEU A 121 -18.09 -4.45 -4.66
C LEU A 121 -17.17 -3.30 -4.27
N TYR A 122 -17.73 -2.10 -4.21
CA TYR A 122 -17.01 -0.90 -3.79
C TYR A 122 -17.12 -0.69 -2.28
N ILE A 123 -16.00 -0.56 -1.59
CA ILE A 123 -15.95 -0.25 -0.16
C ILE A 123 -15.20 1.07 -0.01
N SER A 124 -15.89 2.12 0.44
CA SER A 124 -15.26 3.43 0.59
C SER A 124 -14.25 3.42 1.72
N GLY A 125 -13.11 4.09 1.51
CA GLY A 125 -12.14 4.30 2.59
C GLY A 125 -12.68 5.23 3.69
N PRO A 126 -12.16 5.13 4.94
CA PRO A 126 -12.61 5.96 6.06
C PRO A 126 -12.41 7.47 5.83
N PHE A 127 -11.46 7.84 4.96
CA PHE A 127 -11.12 9.23 4.63
C PHE A 127 -11.42 9.58 3.17
N GLU A 128 -12.23 8.79 2.47
CA GLU A 128 -12.54 9.02 1.06
C GLU A 128 -13.57 10.16 0.92
N PRO A 129 -13.25 11.26 0.19
CA PRO A 129 -14.16 12.41 0.11
C PRO A 129 -15.42 12.06 -0.66
N GLU A 130 -16.58 12.59 -0.24
CA GLU A 130 -17.88 12.32 -0.86
C GLU A 130 -17.91 12.50 -2.37
N GLY A 131 -17.22 13.53 -2.89
CA GLY A 131 -17.14 13.76 -4.34
C GLY A 131 -16.49 12.60 -5.10
N ARG A 132 -15.51 11.93 -4.49
CA ARG A 132 -14.87 10.73 -5.05
C ARG A 132 -15.79 9.51 -4.95
N ILE A 133 -16.46 9.33 -3.81
CA ILE A 133 -17.46 8.27 -3.60
C ILE A 133 -18.54 8.36 -4.70
N ASN A 134 -19.14 9.55 -4.87
CA ASN A 134 -20.18 9.79 -5.87
C ASN A 134 -19.68 9.56 -7.31
N MET A 135 -18.44 9.98 -7.61
CA MET A 135 -17.82 9.71 -8.92
C MET A 135 -17.68 8.21 -9.18
N ILE A 136 -17.26 7.42 -8.20
CA ILE A 136 -17.09 5.97 -8.33
C ILE A 136 -18.47 5.31 -8.52
N LEU A 137 -19.45 5.64 -7.68
CA LEU A 137 -20.80 5.09 -7.80
C LEU A 137 -21.44 5.43 -9.15
N GLY A 138 -21.28 6.66 -9.65
CA GLY A 138 -21.80 7.06 -10.96
C GLY A 138 -21.19 6.24 -12.12
N LYS A 139 -19.90 5.94 -12.05
CA LYS A 139 -19.22 5.07 -13.03
C LYS A 139 -19.73 3.63 -12.99
N LEU A 140 -19.93 3.09 -11.78
CA LEU A 140 -20.49 1.75 -11.62
C LEU A 140 -21.94 1.68 -12.09
N ASP A 141 -22.74 2.72 -11.83
CA ASP A 141 -24.12 2.81 -12.30
C ASP A 141 -24.21 2.89 -13.83
N GLU A 142 -23.35 3.70 -14.47
CA GLU A 142 -23.30 3.81 -15.94
C GLU A 142 -22.89 2.48 -16.61
N ALA A 143 -21.91 1.77 -16.04
CA ALA A 143 -21.36 0.56 -16.65
C ALA A 143 -22.15 -0.71 -16.33
N CYS A 144 -22.65 -0.84 -15.09
CA CYS A 144 -23.26 -2.06 -14.58
C CYS A 144 -24.78 -1.94 -14.38
N GLY A 145 -25.32 -0.72 -14.33
CA GLY A 145 -26.69 -0.43 -13.91
C GLY A 145 -26.86 -0.48 -12.38
N PRO A 146 -28.04 -0.06 -11.88
CA PRO A 146 -28.28 0.17 -10.45
C PRO A 146 -28.21 -1.10 -9.58
N ASP A 147 -28.48 -2.27 -10.17
CA ASP A 147 -28.38 -3.58 -9.49
C ASP A 147 -27.10 -4.34 -9.87
N GLY A 148 -26.22 -3.74 -10.66
CA GLY A 148 -25.05 -4.38 -11.25
C GLY A 148 -23.80 -4.40 -10.36
N TYR A 149 -23.83 -3.73 -9.22
CA TYR A 149 -22.71 -3.64 -8.28
C TYR A 149 -23.21 -3.59 -6.83
N HIS A 150 -22.30 -3.81 -5.89
CA HIS A 150 -22.51 -3.63 -4.47
C HIS A 150 -21.67 -2.47 -3.97
N PHE A 151 -22.12 -1.81 -2.90
CA PHE A 151 -21.33 -0.81 -2.22
C PHE A 151 -21.51 -0.85 -0.71
N MET A 152 -20.46 -0.48 0.02
CA MET A 152 -20.48 -0.23 1.46
C MET A 152 -19.83 1.12 1.73
N ILE A 153 -20.59 2.03 2.34
CA ILE A 153 -20.13 3.33 2.78
C ILE A 153 -20.34 3.39 4.30
N PRO A 154 -19.27 3.49 5.10
CA PRO A 154 -19.41 3.70 6.54
C PRO A 154 -20.19 5.00 6.78
N GLU A 155 -21.17 4.98 7.67
CA GLU A 155 -21.85 6.22 8.04
C GLU A 155 -20.87 7.14 8.77
N PRO A 156 -20.81 8.44 8.42
CA PRO A 156 -19.99 9.40 9.15
C PRO A 156 -20.48 9.48 10.61
N GLY A 157 -19.62 9.05 11.53
CA GLY A 157 -19.90 8.99 12.97
C GLY A 157 -20.14 7.59 13.56
N PHE A 158 -20.00 6.52 12.76
CA PHE A 158 -19.93 5.16 13.30
C PHE A 158 -18.48 4.84 13.71
N GLU A 159 -18.13 5.12 14.96
CA GLU A 159 -16.87 4.70 15.57
C GLU A 159 -16.84 3.17 15.60
N THR A 160 -16.14 2.54 14.64
CA THR A 160 -15.66 1.17 14.84
C THR A 160 -14.55 1.26 15.86
N GLY A 161 -14.90 1.04 17.13
CA GLY A 161 -13.96 1.09 18.23
C GLY A 161 -12.77 0.17 17.97
N GLU A 162 -11.64 0.80 17.66
CA GLU A 162 -10.25 0.44 17.96
C GLU A 162 -9.39 1.57 17.37
N GLU A 163 -9.33 2.67 18.12
CA GLU A 163 -8.34 3.72 17.94
C GLU A 163 -6.96 3.11 18.17
N SER A 164 -6.27 2.72 17.10
CA SER A 164 -4.83 2.63 17.11
C SER A 164 -4.30 4.04 17.33
N GLU A 165 -3.81 4.32 18.53
CA GLU A 165 -3.10 5.53 18.92
C GLU A 165 -1.98 5.84 17.92
N TRP A 166 -2.26 6.67 16.92
CA TRP A 166 -1.24 7.36 16.15
C TRP A 166 -0.67 8.43 17.08
N MET A 167 0.42 8.05 17.75
CA MET A 167 1.28 8.97 18.49
C MET A 167 1.73 10.09 17.54
N ASP A 168 1.35 11.33 17.85
CA ASP A 168 1.76 12.53 17.14
C ASP A 168 3.30 12.57 17.01
N GLU A 169 3.82 12.64 15.78
CA GLU A 169 5.26 12.82 15.48
C GLU A 169 5.72 14.28 15.68
N GLU A 170 5.09 15.06 16.57
CA GLU A 170 5.46 16.47 16.80
C GLU A 170 6.23 16.78 18.10
N ASP A 171 6.48 15.82 19.00
CA ASP A 171 7.16 16.12 20.27
C ASP A 171 8.31 15.15 20.61
N VAL A 172 9.50 15.29 19.97
CA VAL A 172 10.83 15.18 20.65
C VAL A 172 11.92 15.87 19.80
N PHE A 173 12.05 17.19 19.90
CA PHE A 173 13.34 17.87 19.76
C PHE A 173 13.34 19.13 20.63
N GLU A 174 13.56 18.94 21.93
CA GLU A 174 14.20 19.96 22.75
C GLU A 174 15.47 19.34 23.35
N ASP A 175 16.61 19.88 22.93
CA ASP A 175 17.93 19.68 23.49
C ASP A 175 17.93 20.06 24.99
N GLU A 176 18.61 19.27 25.83
CA GLU A 176 19.51 19.80 26.88
C GLU A 176 20.30 18.66 27.58
N ASP A 177 21.59 18.96 27.80
CA ASP A 177 22.50 18.44 28.82
C ASP A 177 23.16 17.06 28.67
N LEU A 178 24.37 17.09 28.08
CA LEU A 178 25.50 16.27 28.53
C LEU A 178 26.77 17.14 28.63
N GLU A 179 26.91 17.86 29.74
CA GLU A 179 28.23 18.19 30.30
C GLU A 179 28.70 17.00 31.16
N GLU A 180 29.91 16.51 30.93
CA GLU A 180 30.93 16.42 31.99
C GLU A 180 32.30 15.96 31.44
N ASP A 181 33.27 16.82 31.70
CA ASP A 181 34.65 16.57 32.13
C ASP A 181 35.57 15.64 31.32
N PHE A 182 36.55 16.29 30.67
CA PHE A 182 37.91 15.76 30.66
C PHE A 182 38.89 16.79 31.20
N ASN A 183 39.20 16.63 32.48
CA ASN A 183 40.28 17.26 33.22
C ASN A 183 41.62 16.65 32.78
N GLU A 184 42.57 17.48 32.32
CA GLU A 184 43.99 17.13 32.40
C GLU A 184 44.81 18.36 32.79
N GLU A 185 45.38 18.26 34.00
CA GLU A 185 46.14 19.27 34.71
C GLU A 185 47.61 19.36 34.23
N LEU A 186 48.04 20.62 34.06
CA LEU A 186 49.34 21.21 34.47
C LEU A 186 50.59 20.89 33.61
N PRO A 187 51.69 21.69 33.69
CA PRO A 187 51.97 22.81 34.62
C PRO A 187 52.47 24.12 33.97
N ASP A 188 52.45 25.16 34.80
CA ASP A 188 53.06 26.49 34.62
C ASP A 188 54.60 26.46 34.61
N GLU A 189 55.24 27.32 33.82
CA GLU A 189 56.52 27.94 34.19
C GLU A 189 56.57 29.40 33.71
N ASP A 190 56.97 30.27 34.63
CA ASP A 190 57.07 31.73 34.58
C ASP A 190 58.25 32.24 33.73
N GLU A 191 58.05 33.39 33.05
CA GLU A 191 58.84 34.66 33.08
C GLU A 191 58.56 35.56 31.86
#